data_AF-A0A7V5VFC9-F1
#
_entry.id   AF-A0A7V5VFC9-F1
#
_cell.length_a   1.000
_cell.length_b   1.000
_cell.length_c   1.000
_cell.angle_alpha   90.00
_cell.angle_beta   90.00
_cell.angle_gamma   90.00
#
_symmetry.space_group_name_H-M   'P 1'
#
loop_
_entity.id
_entity.type
_entity.pdbx_description
1 polymer ?
#
loop_
_entity_poly.entity_id
_entity_poly.type
_entity_poly.pdbx_seq_one_letter_code
_entity_poly.pdbx_strand_id
1 'polypeptide(L)'
;MLKKISFTLITLLLFYVILLALEAVLAWSDVGVETDLFVEDTLHADYLRVNGELGRIFFPGQKIKPHMANDVICGEKSDSTLRIFVFGGSSAAGWPYYYNGTFARMLHRQLEQALPARQIEVVNFGMPAVNSRAVRWLIKKSLRWQPDAILVYAGHNEYYGSLGVASSIRLSPVLTDIYLSLSEWRLFQLAVRLIKGGEKKSTGEKGATLMQRMVGRQKIPYASSLYRAGLDVFYKNLKAIASECRSASVPLFVSDLAANLSDQPPFISDGQSPYPAAEWYAKGRTLRGQGQHLRARKAFSLARDYDLLRFRAADSLNRIIHDRAAALNYYAVSGEKAVSLLDTNGYIGNRAMLDHLHPNLEATRKISGAFYRALITSGLIHPADTLFSIPREMLGITALDDAIGRLRITILKAGWPFRKTSRLDSFLAAYKPLSVLDQLAWEYWNGKMSWHDAHYNLSKMYSSRESWQAAAEEYRALLYDVALDARLMVKLAAALLQTGGQKEALRWLKKSAHIQDGFRARAMMGLIYTHRLEFNKAIEQFEAALKFRPADKSTLYNLAGLYRQVGNMDKSREIIERMKKDGSAN
;
A
#
# COMPACT_ATOMS: atom_id res chain seq x y z
N MET A 1 44.63 23.34 36.46
CA MET A 1 43.70 23.50 35.31
C MET A 1 43.42 22.16 34.61
N LEU A 2 44.44 21.39 34.19
CA LEU A 2 44.27 20.07 33.55
C LEU A 2 43.38 19.09 34.35
N LYS A 3 43.60 18.90 35.66
CA LYS A 3 42.79 17.97 36.48
C LYS A 3 41.28 18.28 36.46
N LYS A 4 40.91 19.57 36.44
CA LYS A 4 39.49 19.99 36.36
C LYS A 4 38.91 19.69 34.98
N ILE A 5 39.67 19.98 33.91
CA ILE A 5 39.27 19.67 32.54
C ILE A 5 39.13 18.15 32.34
N SER A 6 40.11 17.36 32.80
CA SER A 6 40.05 15.90 32.74
C SER A 6 38.88 15.33 33.54
N PHE A 7 38.62 15.84 34.75
CA PHE A 7 37.47 15.42 35.54
C PHE A 7 36.16 15.74 34.82
N THR A 8 35.99 16.96 34.29
CA THR A 8 34.79 17.33 33.52
C THR A 8 34.62 16.44 32.28
N LEU A 9 35.69 16.17 31.53
CA LEU A 9 35.64 15.28 30.36
C LEU A 9 35.26 13.85 30.74
N ILE A 10 35.82 13.32 31.83
CA ILE A 10 35.49 11.99 32.35
C ILE A 10 34.03 11.93 32.81
N THR A 11 33.54 12.96 33.51
CA THR A 11 32.13 13.02 33.95
C THR A 11 31.17 13.08 32.75
N LEU A 12 31.48 13.90 31.74
CA LEU A 12 30.68 13.96 30.51
C LEU A 12 30.69 12.61 29.78
N LEU A 13 31.86 11.99 29.63
CA LEU A 13 31.98 10.67 29.02
C LEU A 13 31.16 9.63 29.78
N LEU A 14 31.28 9.59 31.11
CA LEU A 14 30.51 8.68 31.96
C LEU A 14 29.00 8.88 31.80
N PHE A 15 28.54 10.13 31.72
CA PHE A 15 27.14 10.44 31.46
C PHE A 15 26.68 9.87 30.11
N TYR A 16 27.45 10.07 29.04
CA TYR A 16 27.13 9.48 27.72
C TYR A 16 27.14 7.95 27.75
N VAL A 17 28.11 7.32 28.45
CA VAL A 17 28.16 5.87 28.61
C VAL A 17 26.91 5.35 29.32
N ILE A 18 26.43 6.05 30.36
CA ILE A 18 25.19 5.68 31.06
C ILE A 18 23.98 5.79 30.12
N LEU A 19 23.88 6.85 29.31
CA LEU A 19 22.78 6.99 28.35
C LEU A 19 22.81 5.90 27.28
N LEU A 20 23.99 5.54 26.77
CA LEU A 20 24.15 4.46 25.79
C LEU A 20 23.84 3.09 26.39
N ALA A 21 24.25 2.84 27.63
CA ALA A 21 23.90 1.63 28.35
C ALA A 21 22.38 1.53 28.57
N LEU A 22 21.73 2.64 28.92
CA LEU A 22 20.28 2.69 29.07
C LEU A 22 19.57 2.48 27.73
N GLU A 23 20.05 3.07 26.64
CA GLU A 23 19.51 2.83 25.29
C GLU A 23 19.64 1.35 24.91
N ALA A 24 20.79 0.71 25.18
CA ALA A 24 20.99 -0.72 24.92
C ALA A 24 20.03 -1.60 25.72
N VAL A 25 19.82 -1.29 27.00
CA VAL A 25 18.83 -1.98 27.85
C VAL A 25 17.40 -1.78 27.30
N LEU A 26 17.06 -0.56 26.89
CA LEU A 26 15.73 -0.27 26.32
C LEU A 26 15.51 -0.91 24.96
N ALA A 27 16.55 -1.03 24.13
CA ALA A 27 16.48 -1.70 22.83
C ALA A 27 16.14 -3.20 22.95
N TRP A 28 16.49 -3.83 24.08
CA TRP A 28 16.16 -5.22 24.39
C TRP A 28 14.80 -5.38 25.09
N SER A 29 14.08 -4.28 25.30
CA SER A 29 12.77 -4.25 25.94
C SER A 29 11.66 -3.87 24.96
N ASP A 30 10.40 -4.17 25.30
CA ASP A 30 9.22 -3.75 24.52
C ASP A 30 8.88 -2.25 24.67
N VAL A 31 9.83 -1.43 25.15
CA VAL A 31 9.62 0.00 25.35
C VAL A 31 9.80 0.75 24.03
N GLY A 32 8.74 1.45 23.61
CA GLY A 32 8.74 2.30 22.41
C GLY A 32 8.14 1.60 21.20
N VAL A 33 8.53 2.06 20.02
CA VAL A 33 8.09 1.63 18.71
C VAL A 33 9.34 1.29 17.91
N GLU A 34 9.33 0.12 17.27
CA GLU A 34 10.39 -0.26 16.32
C GLU A 34 10.39 0.71 15.14
N THR A 35 11.56 1.28 14.84
CA THR A 35 11.72 2.31 13.82
C THR A 35 12.40 1.80 12.56
N ASP A 36 12.84 0.55 12.53
CA ASP A 36 13.30 -0.08 11.31
C ASP A 36 12.18 -0.18 10.27
N LEU A 37 12.53 0.06 9.01
CA LEU A 37 11.56 0.02 7.90
C LEU A 37 11.04 -1.40 7.65
N PHE A 38 11.92 -2.38 7.86
CA PHE A 38 11.62 -3.79 7.71
C PHE A 38 12.01 -4.54 8.98
N VAL A 39 11.25 -5.57 9.28
CA VAL A 39 11.49 -6.56 10.33
C VAL A 39 11.58 -7.95 9.70
N GLU A 40 12.17 -8.91 10.41
CA GLU A 40 12.20 -10.31 9.94
C GLU A 40 10.80 -10.83 9.66
N ASP A 41 10.63 -11.54 8.55
CA ASP A 41 9.37 -12.19 8.27
C ASP A 41 9.19 -13.45 9.12
N THR A 42 8.04 -13.56 9.79
CA THR A 42 7.77 -14.66 10.72
C THR A 42 7.48 -15.99 10.01
N LEU A 43 7.23 -15.97 8.70
CA LEU A 43 6.89 -17.16 7.91
C LEU A 43 8.04 -17.61 7.00
N HIS A 44 8.91 -16.70 6.57
CA HIS A 44 9.98 -16.94 5.60
C HIS A 44 11.28 -16.23 5.99
N ALA A 45 12.26 -16.99 6.51
CA ALA A 45 13.51 -16.45 7.05
C ALA A 45 14.33 -15.61 6.05
N ASP A 46 14.22 -15.86 4.74
CA ASP A 46 14.96 -15.13 3.70
C ASP A 46 14.33 -13.76 3.35
N TYR A 47 13.17 -13.45 3.93
CA TYR A 47 12.41 -12.26 3.61
C TYR A 47 12.31 -11.30 4.80
N LEU A 48 12.25 -10.02 4.46
CA LEU A 48 12.00 -8.93 5.39
C LEU A 48 10.68 -8.27 5.06
N ARG A 49 9.89 -7.99 6.08
CA ARG A 49 8.52 -7.46 5.96
C ARG A 49 8.47 -6.02 6.42
N VAL A 50 7.67 -5.19 5.74
CA VAL A 50 7.42 -3.82 6.17
C VAL A 50 6.94 -3.78 7.62
N ASN A 51 7.59 -2.95 8.44
CA ASN A 51 7.26 -2.81 9.86
C ASN A 51 5.93 -2.06 10.06
N GLY A 52 4.84 -2.80 10.27
CA GLY A 52 3.50 -2.24 10.47
C GLY A 52 3.33 -1.32 11.70
N GLU A 53 4.28 -1.27 12.64
CA GLU A 53 4.22 -0.38 13.81
C GLU A 53 4.83 1.00 13.54
N LEU A 54 5.68 1.12 12.52
CA LEU A 54 6.47 2.31 12.22
C LEU A 54 5.63 3.59 12.11
N GLY A 55 4.43 3.48 11.54
CA GLY A 55 3.54 4.60 11.33
C GLY A 55 3.16 5.35 12.62
N ARG A 56 3.27 4.72 13.79
CA ARG A 56 2.95 5.33 15.10
C ARG A 56 3.89 6.48 15.45
N ILE A 57 5.12 6.48 14.94
CA ILE A 57 6.09 7.57 15.14
C ILE A 57 5.52 8.90 14.65
N PHE A 58 4.72 8.90 13.59
CA PHE A 58 4.18 10.13 13.03
C PHE A 58 2.98 10.69 13.80
N PHE A 59 2.45 10.00 14.82
CA PHE A 59 1.26 10.42 15.57
C PHE A 59 1.55 10.56 17.08
N PRO A 60 2.48 11.45 17.47
CA PRO A 60 2.95 11.52 18.86
C PRO A 60 1.82 11.85 19.83
N GLY A 61 1.63 11.00 20.84
CA GLY A 61 0.60 11.19 21.88
C GLY A 61 -0.81 10.76 21.47
N GLN A 62 -0.97 10.16 20.28
CA GLN A 62 -2.25 9.62 19.84
C GLN A 62 -2.19 8.09 19.77
N LYS A 63 -3.32 7.43 20.06
CA LYS A 63 -3.48 5.99 19.83
C LYS A 63 -3.90 5.72 18.38
N ILE A 64 -3.12 6.24 17.43
CA ILE A 64 -3.36 6.06 15.99
C ILE A 64 -2.27 5.13 15.46
N LYS A 65 -2.69 3.99 14.92
CA LYS A 65 -1.85 3.11 14.11
C LYS A 65 -2.36 3.20 12.67
N PRO A 66 -1.72 4.00 11.79
CA PRO A 66 -2.14 4.11 10.40
C PRO A 66 -1.91 2.75 9.70
N HIS A 67 -2.74 2.44 8.72
CA HIS A 67 -2.50 1.27 7.87
C HIS A 67 -1.18 1.46 7.10
N MET A 68 -0.35 0.42 7.06
CA MET A 68 0.80 0.31 6.18
C MET A 68 0.71 -1.02 5.44
N ALA A 69 1.34 -1.10 4.26
CA ALA A 69 1.33 -2.33 3.47
C ALA A 69 2.08 -3.45 4.19
N ASN A 70 1.70 -4.68 3.85
CA ASN A 70 2.33 -5.89 4.37
C ASN A 70 3.35 -6.47 3.36
N ASP A 71 3.98 -5.59 2.57
CA ASP A 71 4.91 -5.98 1.52
C ASP A 71 6.19 -6.58 2.10
N VAL A 72 6.84 -7.44 1.32
CA VAL A 72 8.12 -8.06 1.68
C VAL A 72 9.17 -7.81 0.61
N ILE A 73 10.44 -7.89 1.01
CA ILE A 73 11.61 -7.90 0.15
C ILE A 73 12.51 -9.07 0.53
N CYS A 74 13.35 -9.54 -0.39
CA CYS A 74 14.45 -10.43 -0.04
C CYS A 74 15.48 -9.67 0.83
N GLY A 75 16.00 -10.35 1.86
CA GLY A 75 17.03 -9.80 2.73
C GLY A 75 18.28 -9.39 1.95
N GLU A 76 18.75 -10.27 1.07
CA GLU A 76 19.80 -9.97 0.10
C GLU A 76 19.20 -9.67 -1.27
N LYS A 77 19.58 -8.52 -1.85
CA LYS A 77 19.11 -8.11 -3.19
C LYS A 77 19.98 -8.77 -4.26
N SER A 78 19.36 -9.50 -5.19
CA SER A 78 20.08 -10.06 -6.35
C SER A 78 20.20 -9.04 -7.50
N ASP A 79 21.14 -9.24 -8.41
CA ASP A 79 21.29 -8.41 -9.63
C ASP A 79 20.05 -8.49 -10.55
N SER A 80 19.28 -9.58 -10.43
CA SER A 80 18.04 -9.78 -11.17
C SER A 80 16.83 -9.05 -10.56
N THR A 81 17.00 -8.50 -9.35
CA THR A 81 15.93 -7.87 -8.58
C THR A 81 15.75 -6.41 -8.99
N LEU A 82 14.53 -6.03 -9.37
CA LEU A 82 14.10 -4.65 -9.52
C LEU A 82 13.30 -4.25 -8.27
N ARG A 83 13.90 -3.42 -7.42
CA ARG A 83 13.36 -2.96 -6.14
C ARG A 83 12.91 -1.51 -6.23
N ILE A 84 11.62 -1.29 -6.01
CA ILE A 84 10.97 0.00 -6.18
C ILE A 84 10.19 0.33 -4.91
N PHE A 85 10.43 1.51 -4.33
CA PHE A 85 9.71 1.96 -3.14
C PHE A 85 8.77 3.11 -3.43
N VAL A 86 7.54 2.99 -2.94
CA VAL A 86 6.44 3.94 -3.14
C VAL A 86 6.14 4.65 -1.83
N PHE A 87 6.05 5.98 -1.86
CA PHE A 87 5.73 6.81 -0.71
C PHE A 87 4.56 7.76 -1.01
N GLY A 88 3.76 8.05 0.02
CA GLY A 88 2.71 9.04 -0.11
C GLY A 88 1.69 9.04 1.01
N GLY A 89 0.60 9.77 0.77
CA GLY A 89 -0.53 9.87 1.70
C GLY A 89 -1.52 8.70 1.59
N SER A 90 -2.74 8.91 2.06
CA SER A 90 -3.84 7.93 2.01
C SER A 90 -4.15 7.43 0.59
N SER A 91 -4.12 8.31 -0.42
CA SER A 91 -4.34 7.92 -1.81
C SER A 91 -3.24 6.98 -2.33
N ALA A 92 -1.99 7.17 -1.90
CA ALA A 92 -0.89 6.26 -2.24
C ALA A 92 -0.97 4.93 -1.47
N ALA A 93 -1.42 4.99 -0.21
CA ALA A 93 -1.78 3.82 0.57
C ALA A 93 -2.94 3.01 -0.05
N GLY A 94 -3.65 3.56 -1.06
CA GLY A 94 -4.78 2.93 -1.73
C GLY A 94 -6.10 3.06 -0.97
N TRP A 95 -6.21 3.98 -0.01
CA TRP A 95 -7.47 4.24 0.68
C TRP A 95 -8.55 4.67 -0.35
N PRO A 96 -9.77 4.10 -0.32
CA PRO A 96 -10.36 3.27 0.74
C PRO A 96 -10.21 1.76 0.56
N TYR A 97 -9.48 1.28 -0.44
CA TYR A 97 -9.36 -0.13 -0.77
C TYR A 97 -8.23 -0.83 0.00
N TYR A 98 -7.05 -0.20 0.05
CA TYR A 98 -5.77 -0.80 0.48
C TYR A 98 -5.35 -2.01 -0.38
N TYR A 99 -4.33 -2.74 0.05
CA TYR A 99 -3.89 -4.02 -0.52
C TYR A 99 -3.75 -3.97 -2.06
N ASN A 100 -4.60 -4.72 -2.77
CA ASN A 100 -4.58 -4.82 -4.21
C ASN A 100 -5.11 -3.57 -4.95
N GLY A 101 -5.87 -2.72 -4.26
CA GLY A 101 -6.39 -1.45 -4.77
C GLY A 101 -5.37 -0.30 -4.76
N THR A 102 -4.09 -0.58 -4.56
CA THR A 102 -3.00 0.42 -4.60
C THR A 102 -2.40 0.55 -6.00
N PHE A 103 -1.97 1.75 -6.39
CA PHE A 103 -1.25 1.91 -7.66
C PHE A 103 0.10 1.17 -7.65
N ALA A 104 0.69 1.00 -6.46
CA ALA A 104 1.90 0.22 -6.24
C ALA A 104 1.69 -1.25 -6.60
N ARG A 105 0.60 -1.88 -6.12
CA ARG A 105 0.27 -3.27 -6.50
C ARG A 105 -0.03 -3.38 -7.99
N MET A 106 -0.82 -2.46 -8.55
CA MET A 106 -1.11 -2.47 -9.98
C MET A 106 0.18 -2.36 -10.82
N LEU A 107 1.13 -1.53 -10.38
CA LEU A 107 2.44 -1.38 -11.02
C LEU A 107 3.26 -2.67 -10.89
N HIS A 108 3.28 -3.27 -9.70
CA HIS A 108 3.95 -4.54 -9.44
C HIS A 108 3.47 -5.61 -10.44
N ARG A 109 2.15 -5.80 -10.58
CA ARG A 109 1.59 -6.81 -11.49
C ARG A 109 1.93 -6.51 -12.95
N GLN A 110 1.88 -5.23 -13.37
CA GLN A 110 2.29 -4.83 -14.72
C GLN A 110 3.78 -5.12 -14.96
N LEU A 111 4.65 -4.85 -13.99
CA LEU A 111 6.09 -5.08 -14.11
C LEU A 111 6.43 -6.58 -14.17
N GLU A 112 5.77 -7.44 -13.38
CA GLU A 112 5.95 -8.89 -13.49
C GLU A 112 5.59 -9.42 -14.88
N GLN A 113 4.53 -8.87 -15.49
CA GLN A 113 4.14 -9.24 -16.85
C GLN A 113 5.14 -8.72 -17.88
N ALA A 114 5.59 -7.48 -17.72
CA ALA A 114 6.46 -6.80 -18.68
C ALA A 114 7.93 -7.25 -18.62
N LEU A 115 8.38 -7.74 -17.46
CA LEU A 115 9.77 -8.10 -17.18
C LEU A 115 9.85 -9.50 -16.53
N PRO A 116 9.43 -10.58 -17.24
CA PRO A 116 9.29 -11.92 -16.65
C PRO A 116 10.60 -12.57 -16.19
N ALA A 117 11.75 -12.04 -16.63
CA ALA A 117 13.09 -12.50 -16.23
C ALA A 117 13.64 -11.78 -14.98
N ARG A 118 12.94 -10.76 -14.48
CA ARG A 118 13.35 -9.98 -13.30
C ARG A 118 12.53 -10.41 -12.09
N GLN A 119 13.16 -10.39 -10.92
CA GLN A 119 12.42 -10.46 -9.66
C GLN A 119 11.90 -9.06 -9.32
N ILE A 120 10.58 -8.90 -9.21
CA ILE A 120 9.98 -7.59 -8.99
C ILE A 120 9.63 -7.42 -7.51
N GLU A 121 10.12 -6.32 -6.92
CA GLU A 121 9.76 -5.89 -5.58
C GLU A 121 9.23 -4.46 -5.65
N VAL A 122 7.92 -4.27 -5.46
CA VAL A 122 7.31 -2.93 -5.33
C VAL A 122 6.72 -2.82 -3.93
N VAL A 123 7.30 -1.98 -3.10
CA VAL A 123 6.97 -1.86 -1.66
C VAL A 123 6.25 -0.53 -1.41
N ASN A 124 5.10 -0.58 -0.77
CA ASN A 124 4.28 0.61 -0.51
C ASN A 124 4.38 1.09 0.95
N PHE A 125 5.05 2.22 1.15
CA PHE A 125 5.14 2.96 2.41
C PHE A 125 4.11 4.09 2.51
N GLY A 126 3.16 4.16 1.58
CA GLY A 126 2.05 5.09 1.63
C GLY A 126 1.22 4.90 2.90
N MET A 127 0.87 6.00 3.57
CA MET A 127 0.08 5.94 4.81
C MET A 127 -0.89 7.12 4.93
N PRO A 128 -2.06 6.91 5.56
CA PRO A 128 -3.04 7.98 5.75
C PRO A 128 -2.54 9.08 6.70
N ALA A 129 -3.05 10.29 6.49
CA ALA A 129 -2.87 11.45 7.38
C ALA A 129 -1.43 11.92 7.61
N VAL A 130 -0.48 11.61 6.73
CA VAL A 130 0.89 12.16 6.76
C VAL A 130 1.16 13.17 5.64
N ASN A 131 2.16 14.04 5.85
CA ASN A 131 2.62 15.07 4.91
C ASN A 131 4.06 14.80 4.43
N SER A 132 4.64 15.77 3.70
CA SER A 132 5.99 15.68 3.12
C SER A 132 7.12 15.40 4.14
N ARG A 133 6.92 15.71 5.44
CA ARG A 133 7.93 15.42 6.48
C ARG A 133 8.08 13.93 6.75
N ALA A 134 6.96 13.22 6.90
CA ALA A 134 6.99 11.77 7.09
C ALA A 134 7.54 11.08 5.85
N VAL A 135 7.13 11.54 4.66
CA VAL A 135 7.65 11.03 3.38
C VAL A 135 9.18 11.18 3.31
N ARG A 136 9.71 12.36 3.66
CA ARG A 136 11.17 12.58 3.72
C ARG A 136 11.85 11.64 4.69
N TRP A 137 11.33 11.53 5.91
CA TRP A 137 11.92 10.67 6.95
C TRP A 137 12.00 9.20 6.49
N LEU A 138 10.92 8.69 5.89
CA LEU A 138 10.87 7.32 5.38
C LEU A 138 11.80 7.10 4.19
N ILE A 139 11.84 8.04 3.24
CA ILE A 139 12.73 7.94 2.07
C ILE A 139 14.18 7.90 2.52
N LYS A 140 14.62 8.83 3.38
CA LYS A 140 15.99 8.86 3.91
C LYS A 140 16.42 7.50 4.48
N LYS A 141 15.54 6.87 5.27
CA LYS A 141 15.80 5.57 5.88
C LYS A 141 15.79 4.43 4.87
N SER A 142 15.00 4.56 3.80
CA SER A 142 14.82 3.52 2.80
C SER A 142 16.02 3.34 1.88
N LEU A 143 16.83 4.37 1.69
CA LEU A 143 17.97 4.34 0.77
C LEU A 143 19.01 3.27 1.13
N ARG A 144 19.14 2.89 2.41
CA ARG A 144 20.02 1.80 2.85
C ARG A 144 19.64 0.43 2.28
N TRP A 145 18.41 0.27 1.83
CA TRP A 145 17.87 -0.97 1.25
C TRP A 145 18.01 -1.04 -0.28
N GLN A 146 18.83 -0.16 -0.85
CA GLN A 146 19.23 -0.17 -2.27
C GLN A 146 18.04 -0.22 -3.27
N PRO A 147 17.03 0.65 -3.15
CA PRO A 147 15.99 0.73 -4.18
C PRO A 147 16.57 1.21 -5.52
N ASP A 148 16.09 0.65 -6.61
CA ASP A 148 16.37 1.09 -7.98
C ASP A 148 15.55 2.32 -8.36
N ALA A 149 14.43 2.59 -7.66
CA ALA A 149 13.66 3.81 -7.81
C ALA A 149 12.82 4.15 -6.58
N ILE A 150 12.61 5.46 -6.39
CA ILE A 150 11.66 6.02 -5.42
C ILE A 150 10.52 6.70 -6.17
N LEU A 151 9.28 6.35 -5.83
CA LEU A 151 8.06 6.94 -6.40
C LEU A 151 7.28 7.69 -5.31
N VAL A 152 6.86 8.92 -5.59
CA VAL A 152 6.15 9.77 -4.62
C VAL A 152 4.82 10.26 -5.18
N TYR A 153 3.72 9.98 -4.45
CA TYR A 153 2.39 10.55 -4.68
C TYR A 153 1.87 11.15 -3.36
N ALA A 154 2.29 12.39 -3.06
CA ALA A 154 2.07 13.04 -1.76
C ALA A 154 1.80 14.55 -1.89
N GLY A 155 0.89 15.07 -1.05
CA GLY A 155 0.69 16.52 -0.87
C GLY A 155 -0.73 16.93 -0.45
N HIS A 156 -1.74 16.06 -0.59
CA HIS A 156 -3.11 16.35 -0.12
C HIS A 156 -3.18 16.75 1.36
N ASN A 157 -2.32 16.16 2.19
CA ASN A 157 -2.29 16.38 3.64
C ASN A 157 -1.22 17.39 4.06
N GLU A 158 -0.66 18.21 3.17
CA GLU A 158 0.48 19.07 3.52
C GLU A 158 0.19 20.03 4.68
N TYR A 159 -1.05 20.54 4.74
CA TYR A 159 -1.50 21.44 5.80
C TYR A 159 -1.95 20.69 7.08
N TYR A 160 -2.75 19.63 6.93
CA TYR A 160 -3.49 18.99 8.03
C TYR A 160 -2.92 17.65 8.50
N GLY A 161 -2.08 17.01 7.68
CA GLY A 161 -1.38 15.78 8.06
C GLY A 161 -0.60 15.98 9.35
N SER A 162 -0.33 14.90 10.06
CA SER A 162 0.33 14.96 11.36
C SER A 162 1.63 15.75 11.29
N LEU A 163 1.86 16.62 12.28
CA LEU A 163 2.98 17.56 12.33
C LEU A 163 2.94 18.60 11.19
N GLY A 164 1.77 18.82 10.59
CA GLY A 164 1.49 19.84 9.59
C GLY A 164 1.23 21.21 10.19
N VAL A 165 1.41 22.26 9.39
CA VAL A 165 1.33 23.67 9.85
C VAL A 165 -0.06 24.07 10.37
N ALA A 166 -1.10 23.35 9.96
CA ALA A 166 -2.49 23.57 10.38
C ALA A 166 -3.09 22.35 11.09
N SER A 167 -2.26 21.36 11.46
CA SER A 167 -2.69 20.15 12.14
C SER A 167 -3.03 20.41 13.62
N SER A 168 -3.89 19.57 14.19
CA SER A 168 -4.12 19.48 15.63
C SER A 168 -2.90 18.88 16.36
N ILE A 169 -2.16 17.99 15.69
CA ILE A 169 -0.90 17.43 16.16
C ILE A 169 0.22 18.29 15.57
N ARG A 170 0.62 19.34 16.26
CA ARG A 170 1.62 20.30 15.75
C ARG A 170 2.74 20.56 16.75
N LEU A 171 3.93 20.77 16.20
CA LEU A 171 5.11 21.32 16.88
C LEU A 171 5.62 22.50 16.04
N SER A 172 6.52 23.33 16.59
CA SER A 172 7.22 24.31 15.74
C SER A 172 8.06 23.58 14.69
N PRO A 173 8.34 24.17 13.51
CA PRO A 173 9.09 23.47 12.46
C PRO A 173 10.43 22.88 12.92
N VAL A 174 11.18 23.62 13.75
CA VAL A 174 12.46 23.18 14.32
C VAL A 174 12.25 21.99 15.27
N LEU A 175 11.26 22.08 16.17
CA LEU A 175 10.94 20.99 17.10
C LEU A 175 10.42 19.75 16.37
N THR A 176 9.73 19.90 15.23
CA THR A 176 9.32 18.76 14.40
C THR A 176 10.53 18.02 13.84
N ASP A 177 11.49 18.75 13.26
CA ASP A 177 12.71 18.14 12.69
C ASP A 177 13.54 17.45 13.80
N ILE A 178 13.64 18.06 14.99
CA ILE A 178 14.29 17.46 16.18
C ILE A 178 13.53 16.21 16.62
N TYR A 179 12.20 16.28 16.76
CA TYR A 179 11.38 15.14 17.17
C TYR A 179 11.57 13.94 16.26
N LEU A 180 11.50 14.14 14.94
CA LEU A 180 11.67 13.06 13.96
C LEU A 180 13.12 12.52 13.92
N SER A 181 14.11 13.35 14.21
CA SER A 181 15.50 12.90 14.26
C SER A 181 15.79 12.07 15.51
N LEU A 182 15.19 12.46 16.65
CA LEU A 182 15.35 11.75 17.92
C LEU A 182 14.39 10.58 18.09
N SER A 183 13.33 10.46 17.27
CA SER A 183 12.34 9.37 17.39
C SER A 183 12.93 7.98 17.14
N GLU A 184 14.13 7.87 16.57
CA GLU A 184 14.85 6.60 16.43
C GLU A 184 15.37 6.04 17.76
N TRP A 185 15.53 6.88 18.79
CA TRP A 185 16.11 6.49 20.08
C TRP A 185 15.02 6.06 21.06
N ARG A 186 15.12 4.84 21.60
CA ARG A 186 14.13 4.30 22.56
C ARG A 186 14.06 5.13 23.83
N LEU A 187 15.20 5.65 24.31
CA LEU A 187 15.26 6.56 25.44
C LEU A 187 14.47 7.86 25.19
N PHE A 188 14.57 8.43 23.99
CA PHE A 188 13.79 9.61 23.63
C PHE A 188 12.29 9.29 23.56
N GLN A 189 11.92 8.14 22.98
CA GLN A 189 10.53 7.70 22.96
C GLN A 189 9.96 7.51 24.37
N LEU A 190 10.75 6.96 25.29
CA LEU A 190 10.40 6.84 26.71
C LEU A 190 10.21 8.21 27.35
N ALA A 191 11.13 9.16 27.14
CA ALA A 191 11.02 10.52 27.65
C ALA A 191 9.73 11.20 27.15
N VAL A 192 9.43 11.10 25.85
CA VAL A 192 8.18 11.62 25.28
C VAL A 192 6.94 10.97 25.92
N ARG A 193 6.98 9.65 26.17
CA ARG A 193 5.89 8.93 26.82
C ARG A 193 5.69 9.38 28.27
N LEU A 194 6.76 9.62 29.03
CA LEU A 194 6.68 10.08 30.42
C LEU A 194 6.12 11.50 30.52
N ILE A 195 6.58 12.41 29.65
CA ILE A 195 6.08 13.79 29.59
C ILE A 195 4.57 13.80 29.28
N LYS A 196 4.15 13.01 28.29
CA LYS A 196 2.73 12.96 27.89
C LYS A 196 1.84 12.12 28.80
N GLY A 197 2.41 11.16 29.53
CA GLY A 197 1.68 10.34 30.50
C GLY A 197 1.08 11.14 31.66
N GLY A 198 1.64 12.33 31.94
CA GLY A 198 1.13 13.28 32.94
C GLY A 198 0.07 14.26 32.43
N GLU A 199 -0.17 14.36 31.11
CA GLU A 199 -1.19 15.27 30.57
C GLU A 199 -2.60 14.64 30.67
N LYS A 200 -3.57 15.39 31.22
CA LYS A 200 -4.98 14.98 31.24
C LYS A 200 -5.44 14.70 29.80
N LYS A 201 -5.97 13.50 29.57
CA LYS A 201 -6.52 13.06 28.27
C LYS A 201 -7.47 14.12 27.70
N SER A 202 -7.12 14.69 26.55
CA SER A 202 -8.11 15.35 25.70
C SER A 202 -9.11 14.28 25.24
N THR A 203 -10.34 14.39 25.72
CA THR A 203 -11.46 13.59 25.24
C THR A 203 -11.81 14.06 23.83
N GLY A 204 -11.11 13.55 22.82
CA GLY A 204 -11.54 13.72 21.43
C GLY A 204 -13.00 13.25 21.30
N GLU A 205 -13.82 14.00 20.56
CA GLU A 205 -15.23 13.66 20.33
C GLU A 205 -15.38 12.19 19.93
N LYS A 206 -16.17 11.43 20.71
CA LYS A 206 -16.62 10.10 20.32
C LYS A 206 -17.36 10.25 18.98
N GLY A 207 -16.99 9.46 17.97
CA GLY A 207 -17.58 9.54 16.62
C GLY A 207 -16.91 10.51 15.63
N ALA A 208 -15.84 11.22 15.98
CA ALA A 208 -15.14 12.07 15.00
C ALA A 208 -14.32 11.24 13.99
N THR A 209 -14.38 11.59 12.70
CA THR A 209 -13.54 10.99 11.66
C THR A 209 -12.05 11.31 11.90
N LEU A 210 -11.14 10.48 11.37
CA LEU A 210 -9.70 10.77 11.47
C LEU A 210 -9.39 12.18 10.95
N MET A 211 -9.98 12.58 9.83
CA MET A 211 -9.80 13.94 9.29
C MET A 211 -10.22 15.02 10.30
N GLN A 212 -11.42 14.92 10.88
CA GLN A 212 -11.90 15.89 11.87
C GLN A 212 -10.93 16.01 13.06
N ARG A 213 -10.32 14.90 13.48
CA ARG A 213 -9.32 14.90 14.55
C ARG A 213 -8.01 15.56 14.15
N MET A 214 -7.63 15.52 12.87
CA MET A 214 -6.36 16.06 12.37
C MET A 214 -6.39 17.55 12.05
N VAL A 215 -7.56 18.13 11.74
CA VAL A 215 -7.67 19.55 11.38
C VAL A 215 -7.66 20.43 12.63
N GLY A 216 -6.57 21.17 12.85
CA GLY A 216 -6.46 22.15 13.94
C GLY A 216 -6.95 23.55 13.56
N ARG A 217 -6.65 24.02 12.34
CA ARG A 217 -7.11 25.32 11.81
C ARG A 217 -7.92 25.14 10.51
N GLN A 218 -9.24 25.23 10.61
CA GLN A 218 -10.14 24.90 9.49
C GLN A 218 -10.08 25.87 8.30
N LYS A 219 -9.80 27.16 8.53
CA LYS A 219 -9.76 28.19 7.48
C LYS A 219 -8.32 28.64 7.20
N ILE A 220 -7.86 28.44 5.96
CA ILE A 220 -6.56 28.87 5.46
C ILE A 220 -6.78 29.71 4.18
N PRO A 221 -6.91 31.04 4.31
CA PRO A 221 -7.11 31.92 3.15
C PRO A 221 -6.01 31.78 2.11
N TYR A 222 -6.39 31.91 0.84
CA TYR A 222 -5.44 31.85 -0.28
C TYR A 222 -4.36 32.92 -0.12
N ALA A 223 -3.11 32.56 -0.44
CA ALA A 223 -1.94 33.43 -0.32
C ALA A 223 -1.62 34.00 1.08
N SER A 224 -2.32 33.55 2.14
CA SER A 224 -2.00 33.92 3.53
C SER A 224 -0.62 33.42 3.97
N SER A 225 -0.11 33.93 5.09
CA SER A 225 1.16 33.47 5.68
C SER A 225 1.15 31.97 5.98
N LEU A 226 0.04 31.45 6.52
CA LEU A 226 -0.14 30.01 6.77
C LEU A 226 -0.20 29.18 5.48
N TYR A 227 -0.82 29.72 4.43
CA TYR A 227 -0.83 29.09 3.11
C TYR A 227 0.59 28.93 2.55
N ARG A 228 1.38 30.02 2.57
CA ARG A 228 2.78 30.03 2.11
C ARG A 228 3.67 29.11 2.95
N ALA A 229 3.50 29.14 4.27
CA ALA A 229 4.26 28.26 5.17
C ALA A 229 4.08 26.77 4.84
N GLY A 230 2.88 26.33 4.43
CA GLY A 230 2.68 24.95 3.97
C GLY A 230 3.43 24.63 2.67
N LEU A 231 3.43 25.56 1.71
CA LEU A 231 4.18 25.39 0.46
C LEU A 231 5.70 25.38 0.68
N ASP A 232 6.19 26.22 1.58
CA ASP A 232 7.62 26.30 1.91
C ASP A 232 8.10 25.00 2.56
N VAL A 233 7.29 24.41 3.45
CA VAL A 233 7.57 23.10 4.05
C VAL A 233 7.63 22.02 2.99
N PHE A 234 6.64 21.96 2.09
CA PHE A 234 6.61 20.98 1.01
C PHE A 234 7.86 21.10 0.13
N TYR A 235 8.18 22.31 -0.32
CA TYR A 235 9.34 22.56 -1.17
C TYR A 235 10.67 22.23 -0.47
N LYS A 236 10.84 22.63 0.80
CA LYS A 236 12.04 22.30 1.60
C LYS A 236 12.23 20.79 1.70
N ASN A 237 11.16 20.04 1.96
CA ASN A 237 11.23 18.58 2.06
C ASN A 237 11.47 17.92 0.71
N LEU A 238 10.81 18.37 -0.36
CA LEU A 238 11.05 17.88 -1.72
C LEU A 238 12.52 18.08 -2.14
N LYS A 239 13.08 19.26 -1.88
CA LYS A 239 14.50 19.54 -2.12
C LYS A 239 15.42 18.61 -1.34
N ALA A 240 15.11 18.34 -0.07
CA ALA A 240 15.90 17.43 0.75
C ALA A 240 15.80 15.99 0.23
N ILE A 241 14.60 15.51 -0.09
CA ILE A 241 14.37 14.18 -0.69
C ILE A 241 15.17 14.02 -1.98
N ALA A 242 15.06 14.97 -2.90
CA ALA A 242 15.80 14.92 -4.16
C ALA A 242 17.33 14.91 -3.93
N SER A 243 17.80 15.63 -2.90
CA SER A 243 19.21 15.60 -2.52
C SER A 243 19.65 14.26 -1.95
N GLU A 244 18.85 13.66 -1.05
CA GLU A 244 19.12 12.36 -0.44
C GLU A 244 19.15 11.25 -1.51
N CYS A 245 18.17 11.23 -2.42
CA CYS A 245 18.12 10.28 -3.53
C CYS A 245 19.31 10.43 -4.48
N ARG A 246 19.68 11.67 -4.85
CA ARG A 246 20.83 11.94 -5.71
C ARG A 246 22.15 11.50 -5.07
N SER A 247 22.34 11.76 -3.78
CA SER A 247 23.54 11.30 -3.06
C SER A 247 23.64 9.77 -3.00
N ALA A 248 22.50 9.07 -3.01
CA ALA A 248 22.44 7.61 -3.07
C ALA A 248 22.41 7.05 -4.51
N SER A 249 22.50 7.90 -5.54
CA SER A 249 22.35 7.51 -6.95
C SER A 249 21.05 6.77 -7.27
N VAL A 250 19.97 7.09 -6.55
CA VAL A 250 18.64 6.50 -6.77
C VAL A 250 17.74 7.49 -7.52
N PRO A 251 17.16 7.12 -8.67
CA PRO A 251 16.24 8.01 -9.40
C PRO A 251 14.95 8.23 -8.63
N LEU A 252 14.50 9.49 -8.61
CA LEU A 252 13.28 9.94 -7.94
C LEU A 252 12.20 10.30 -8.97
N PHE A 253 10.99 9.79 -8.75
CA PHE A 253 9.80 10.06 -9.56
C PHE A 253 8.73 10.68 -8.68
N VAL A 254 8.28 11.90 -9.01
CA VAL A 254 7.31 12.65 -8.20
C VAL A 254 6.09 12.99 -9.05
N SER A 255 4.93 12.47 -8.67
CA SER A 255 3.68 12.72 -9.37
C SER A 255 2.94 13.93 -8.84
N ASP A 256 2.37 14.71 -9.75
CA ASP A 256 1.30 15.65 -9.43
C ASP A 256 0.04 14.92 -8.92
N LEU A 257 -0.85 15.66 -8.26
CA LEU A 257 -1.95 15.12 -7.48
C LEU A 257 -3.29 15.40 -8.15
N ALA A 258 -4.08 14.35 -8.37
CA ALA A 258 -5.46 14.45 -8.84
C ALA A 258 -6.43 14.78 -7.69
N ALA A 259 -7.41 15.63 -7.95
CA ALA A 259 -8.48 15.95 -7.01
C ALA A 259 -9.81 16.10 -7.75
N ASN A 260 -10.94 15.87 -7.07
CA ASN A 260 -12.26 16.17 -7.65
C ASN A 260 -12.42 17.69 -7.77
N LEU A 261 -12.66 18.17 -8.98
CA LEU A 261 -12.81 19.58 -9.31
C LEU A 261 -14.25 19.92 -9.70
N SER A 262 -14.94 19.04 -10.43
CA SER A 262 -16.15 19.41 -11.18
C SER A 262 -17.47 19.01 -10.54
N ASP A 263 -17.46 17.99 -9.67
CA ASP A 263 -18.69 17.35 -9.18
C ASP A 263 -18.87 17.46 -7.66
N GLN A 264 -17.90 18.04 -6.95
CA GLN A 264 -17.97 18.31 -5.52
C GLN A 264 -17.61 19.79 -5.25
N PRO A 265 -18.50 20.54 -4.57
CA PRO A 265 -18.26 21.95 -4.28
C PRO A 265 -17.13 22.12 -3.23
N PRO A 266 -16.54 23.32 -3.13
CA PRO A 266 -15.68 23.69 -2.01
C PRO A 266 -16.37 23.48 -0.66
N PHE A 267 -15.60 23.11 0.38
CA PHE A 267 -16.16 22.91 1.72
C PHE A 267 -16.44 24.21 2.44
N ILE A 268 -15.51 25.16 2.38
CA ILE A 268 -15.64 26.44 3.07
C ILE A 268 -15.34 27.57 2.08
N SER A 269 -16.34 28.42 1.88
CA SER A 269 -16.23 29.66 1.10
C SER A 269 -16.64 30.84 1.98
N ASP A 270 -15.96 31.95 1.82
CA ASP A 270 -16.34 33.24 2.40
C ASP A 270 -16.71 34.19 1.26
N GLY A 271 -17.94 34.71 1.26
CA GLY A 271 -18.44 35.61 0.21
C GLY A 271 -17.82 37.01 0.29
N GLN A 272 -17.22 37.39 1.42
CA GLN A 272 -16.51 38.66 1.57
C GLN A 272 -15.02 38.54 1.20
N SER A 273 -14.55 37.32 0.90
CA SER A 273 -13.19 37.10 0.42
C SER A 273 -13.03 37.67 -1.00
N PRO A 274 -11.87 38.24 -1.36
CA PRO A 274 -11.55 38.54 -2.76
C PRO A 274 -11.45 37.26 -3.62
N TYR A 275 -11.47 36.09 -2.98
CA TYR A 275 -11.40 34.78 -3.59
C TYR A 275 -12.58 33.90 -3.12
N PRO A 276 -13.82 34.15 -3.54
CA PRO A 276 -14.99 33.39 -3.09
C PRO A 276 -15.08 32.04 -3.82
N ALA A 277 -14.66 30.96 -3.17
CA ALA A 277 -14.59 29.62 -3.76
C ALA A 277 -15.91 29.13 -4.38
N ALA A 278 -17.04 29.39 -3.70
CA ALA A 278 -18.36 28.97 -4.14
C ALA A 278 -18.77 29.64 -5.46
N GLU A 279 -18.43 30.91 -5.66
CA GLU A 279 -18.73 31.64 -6.90
C GLU A 279 -17.91 31.12 -8.08
N TRP A 280 -16.63 30.81 -7.87
CA TRP A 280 -15.80 30.19 -8.90
C TRP A 280 -16.29 28.79 -9.28
N TYR A 281 -16.80 28.02 -8.31
CA TYR A 281 -17.43 26.74 -8.58
C TYR A 281 -18.72 26.91 -9.41
N ALA A 282 -19.59 27.85 -9.04
CA ALA A 282 -20.80 28.18 -9.80
C ALA A 282 -20.47 28.61 -11.23
N LYS A 283 -19.45 29.48 -11.40
CA LYS A 283 -18.93 29.89 -12.72
C LYS A 283 -18.46 28.69 -13.55
N GLY A 284 -17.74 27.75 -12.93
CA GLY A 284 -17.31 26.51 -13.59
C GLY A 284 -18.49 25.66 -14.06
N ARG A 285 -19.55 25.53 -13.25
CA ARG A 285 -20.79 24.83 -13.62
C ARG A 285 -21.49 25.48 -14.81
N THR A 286 -21.63 26.81 -14.81
CA THR A 286 -22.23 27.56 -15.92
C THR A 286 -21.44 27.38 -17.20
N LEU A 287 -20.11 27.55 -17.16
CA LEU A 287 -19.24 27.36 -18.32
C LEU A 287 -19.27 25.92 -18.85
N ARG A 288 -19.37 24.92 -17.96
CA ARG A 288 -19.54 23.51 -18.34
C ARG A 288 -20.86 23.29 -19.09
N GLY A 289 -21.96 23.88 -18.61
CA GLY A 289 -23.27 23.82 -19.27
C GLY A 289 -23.29 24.50 -20.64
N GLN A 290 -22.43 25.48 -20.86
CA GLN A 290 -22.26 26.19 -22.14
C GLN A 290 -21.26 25.51 -23.10
N GLY A 291 -20.71 24.33 -22.77
CA GLY A 291 -19.70 23.66 -23.58
C GLY A 291 -18.30 24.34 -23.58
N GLN A 292 -18.08 25.35 -22.72
CA GLN A 292 -16.79 26.06 -22.62
C GLN A 292 -15.81 25.29 -21.71
N HIS A 293 -15.45 24.07 -22.11
CA HIS A 293 -14.75 23.09 -21.26
C HIS A 293 -13.41 23.58 -20.70
N LEU A 294 -12.59 24.25 -21.51
CA LEU A 294 -11.30 24.79 -21.07
C LEU A 294 -11.47 25.85 -19.95
N ARG A 295 -12.41 26.77 -20.14
CA ARG A 295 -12.71 27.84 -19.17
C ARG A 295 -13.36 27.27 -17.91
N ALA A 296 -14.24 26.29 -18.06
CA ALA A 296 -14.87 25.59 -16.94
C ALA A 296 -13.82 24.90 -16.05
N ARG A 297 -12.87 24.17 -16.63
CA ARG A 297 -11.77 23.53 -15.89
C ARG A 297 -10.92 24.53 -15.12
N LYS A 298 -10.60 25.68 -15.73
CA LYS A 298 -9.88 26.75 -15.05
C LYS A 298 -10.67 27.32 -13.86
N ALA A 299 -11.98 27.53 -14.03
CA ALA A 299 -12.84 28.01 -12.94
C ALA A 299 -12.95 27.00 -11.80
N PHE A 300 -13.07 25.71 -12.09
CA PHE A 300 -13.07 24.66 -11.06
C PHE A 300 -11.72 24.54 -10.32
N SER A 301 -10.60 24.69 -11.02
CA SER A 301 -9.27 24.72 -10.40
C SER A 301 -9.14 25.90 -9.41
N LEU A 302 -9.61 27.09 -9.81
CA LEU A 302 -9.65 28.26 -8.91
C LEU A 302 -10.58 28.04 -7.72
N ALA A 303 -11.74 27.41 -7.91
CA ALA A 303 -12.65 27.08 -6.81
C ALA A 303 -11.99 26.17 -5.76
N ARG A 304 -11.19 25.18 -6.18
CA ARG A 304 -10.37 24.35 -5.28
C ARG A 304 -9.32 25.20 -4.56
N ASP A 305 -8.59 26.04 -5.29
CA ASP A 305 -7.52 26.88 -4.74
C ASP A 305 -8.03 28.00 -3.82
N TYR A 306 -9.32 28.32 -3.89
CA TYR A 306 -9.95 29.30 -3.01
C TYR A 306 -10.73 28.68 -1.85
N ASP A 307 -10.91 27.36 -1.85
CA ASP A 307 -11.49 26.63 -0.72
C ASP A 307 -10.68 26.90 0.55
N LEU A 308 -11.33 27.49 1.56
CA LEU A 308 -10.67 27.84 2.81
C LEU A 308 -10.28 26.59 3.59
N LEU A 309 -10.96 25.46 3.38
CA LEU A 309 -10.52 24.18 3.90
C LEU A 309 -9.59 23.52 2.89
N ARG A 310 -8.30 23.43 3.22
CA ARG A 310 -7.25 22.87 2.35
C ARG A 310 -7.24 21.35 2.35
N PHE A 311 -8.42 20.75 2.17
CA PHE A 311 -8.63 19.31 2.16
C PHE A 311 -8.00 18.66 0.92
N ARG A 312 -8.01 19.38 -0.20
CA ARG A 312 -7.35 18.98 -1.46
C ARG A 312 -6.01 19.69 -1.59
N ALA A 313 -5.07 19.06 -2.30
CA ALA A 313 -3.83 19.72 -2.68
C ALA A 313 -4.15 20.89 -3.61
N ALA A 314 -3.54 22.05 -3.35
CA ALA A 314 -3.67 23.23 -4.20
C ALA A 314 -2.84 23.09 -5.48
N ASP A 315 -3.20 23.82 -6.54
CA ASP A 315 -2.45 23.82 -7.81
C ASP A 315 -0.97 24.14 -7.62
N SER A 316 -0.68 25.05 -6.68
CA SER A 316 0.67 25.49 -6.34
C SER A 316 1.59 24.33 -5.95
N LEU A 317 1.06 23.25 -5.35
CA LEU A 317 1.86 22.05 -5.06
C LEU A 317 2.23 21.31 -6.36
N ASN A 318 1.27 21.12 -7.27
CA ASN A 318 1.52 20.50 -8.57
C ASN A 318 2.51 21.34 -9.41
N ARG A 319 2.41 22.67 -9.36
CA ARG A 319 3.40 23.57 -10.00
C ARG A 319 4.79 23.41 -9.40
N ILE A 320 4.93 23.37 -8.07
CA ILE A 320 6.22 23.10 -7.43
C ILE A 320 6.82 21.77 -7.93
N ILE A 321 6.00 20.73 -8.09
CA ILE A 321 6.46 19.41 -8.58
C ILE A 321 6.98 19.50 -10.02
N HIS A 322 6.34 20.25 -10.92
CA HIS A 322 6.81 20.34 -12.31
C HIS A 322 7.93 21.36 -12.48
N ASP A 323 7.77 22.57 -11.94
CA ASP A 323 8.69 23.70 -12.13
C ASP A 323 10.09 23.44 -11.53
N ARG A 324 10.18 22.54 -10.54
CA ARG A 324 11.44 22.25 -9.82
C ARG A 324 12.11 20.96 -10.26
N ALA A 325 11.49 20.17 -11.13
CA ALA A 325 11.98 18.86 -11.54
C ALA A 325 13.39 18.89 -12.14
N ALA A 326 13.60 19.72 -13.16
CA ALA A 326 14.90 19.87 -13.80
C ALA A 326 15.95 20.41 -12.82
N ALA A 327 15.61 21.45 -12.05
CA ALA A 327 16.54 22.09 -11.11
C ALA A 327 16.96 21.19 -9.94
N LEU A 328 16.10 20.26 -9.52
CA LEU A 328 16.36 19.33 -8.42
C LEU A 328 16.77 17.92 -8.89
N ASN A 329 16.82 17.69 -10.22
CA ASN A 329 17.17 16.43 -10.87
C ASN A 329 16.29 15.24 -10.44
N TYR A 330 14.98 15.36 -10.67
CA TYR A 330 14.03 14.25 -10.55
C TYR A 330 13.05 14.22 -11.74
N TYR A 331 12.38 13.08 -11.92
CA TYR A 331 11.38 12.91 -12.97
C TYR A 331 10.00 13.33 -12.46
N ALA A 332 9.42 14.39 -13.03
CA ALA A 332 8.03 14.75 -12.78
C ALA A 332 7.07 13.81 -13.52
N VAL A 333 6.05 13.31 -12.83
CA VAL A 333 5.06 12.37 -13.37
C VAL A 333 3.70 13.06 -13.48
N SER A 334 3.08 12.99 -14.65
CA SER A 334 1.78 13.61 -14.93
C SER A 334 0.61 12.68 -14.56
N GLY A 335 0.46 12.36 -13.27
CA GLY A 335 -0.62 11.55 -12.72
C GLY A 335 -2.00 12.22 -12.83
N GLU A 336 -2.12 13.50 -12.49
CA GLU A 336 -3.35 14.30 -12.64
C GLU A 336 -3.82 14.31 -14.11
N LYS A 337 -2.88 14.51 -15.04
CA LYS A 337 -3.18 14.44 -16.47
C LYS A 337 -3.69 13.06 -16.86
N ALA A 338 -3.07 11.98 -16.40
CA ALA A 338 -3.50 10.62 -16.71
C ALA A 338 -4.91 10.33 -16.19
N VAL A 339 -5.27 10.82 -15.01
CA VAL A 339 -6.63 10.73 -14.45
C VAL A 339 -7.63 11.56 -15.26
N SER A 340 -7.25 12.76 -15.70
CA SER A 340 -8.14 13.62 -16.50
C SER A 340 -8.58 12.98 -17.82
N LEU A 341 -7.79 12.06 -18.39
CA LEU A 341 -8.12 11.33 -19.62
C LEU A 341 -9.27 10.34 -19.46
N LEU A 342 -9.75 10.09 -18.24
CA LEU A 342 -10.98 9.31 -18.01
C LEU A 342 -12.24 10.06 -18.44
N ASP A 343 -12.17 11.37 -18.59
CA ASP A 343 -13.27 12.19 -19.08
C ASP A 343 -12.88 12.81 -20.42
N THR A 344 -13.75 12.71 -21.42
CA THR A 344 -13.47 13.21 -22.79
C THR A 344 -13.24 14.72 -22.84
N ASN A 345 -13.77 15.46 -21.86
CA ASN A 345 -13.58 16.90 -21.73
C ASN A 345 -12.48 17.28 -20.72
N GLY A 346 -11.82 16.29 -20.12
CA GLY A 346 -10.73 16.47 -19.17
C GLY A 346 -11.16 16.84 -17.76
N TYR A 347 -12.42 16.64 -17.37
CA TYR A 347 -12.87 16.89 -16.01
C TYR A 347 -12.46 15.75 -15.06
N ILE A 348 -11.89 16.12 -13.91
CA ILE A 348 -11.71 15.18 -12.80
C ILE A 348 -12.91 15.36 -11.85
N GLY A 349 -13.86 14.44 -11.95
CA GLY A 349 -15.11 14.43 -11.19
C GLY A 349 -15.38 13.08 -10.52
N ASN A 350 -16.65 12.78 -10.24
CA ASN A 350 -17.07 11.54 -9.58
C ASN A 350 -16.81 10.28 -10.42
N ARG A 351 -16.58 10.43 -11.74
CA ARG A 351 -16.12 9.34 -12.61
C ARG A 351 -14.73 8.82 -12.23
N ALA A 352 -13.88 9.66 -11.65
CA ALA A 352 -12.50 9.33 -11.28
C ALA A 352 -12.27 9.31 -9.77
N MET A 353 -13.06 10.06 -9.00
CA MET A 353 -12.82 10.31 -7.57
C MET A 353 -14.02 9.87 -6.73
N LEU A 354 -13.75 9.22 -5.59
CA LEU A 354 -14.78 8.74 -4.66
C LEU A 354 -15.25 9.84 -3.69
N ASP A 355 -14.35 10.77 -3.40
CA ASP A 355 -14.56 11.99 -2.63
C ASP A 355 -13.75 13.13 -3.27
N HIS A 356 -13.33 14.13 -2.50
CA HIS A 356 -12.54 15.25 -2.99
C HIS A 356 -11.10 14.89 -3.44
N LEU A 357 -10.49 13.79 -2.95
CA LEU A 357 -9.06 13.51 -3.18
C LEU A 357 -8.68 12.02 -3.35
N HIS A 358 -9.59 11.09 -3.04
CA HIS A 358 -9.32 9.66 -3.16
C HIS A 358 -9.79 9.14 -4.53
N PRO A 359 -8.86 8.66 -5.38
CA PRO A 359 -9.21 8.08 -6.68
C PRO A 359 -9.98 6.77 -6.50
N ASN A 360 -10.87 6.47 -7.46
CA ASN A 360 -11.41 5.12 -7.61
C ASN A 360 -10.37 4.21 -8.28
N LEU A 361 -10.65 2.90 -8.36
CA LEU A 361 -9.72 1.91 -8.91
C LEU A 361 -9.23 2.23 -10.33
N GLU A 362 -10.09 2.78 -11.19
CA GLU A 362 -9.72 3.13 -12.56
C GLU A 362 -8.80 4.36 -12.61
N ALA A 363 -9.05 5.38 -11.78
CA ALA A 363 -8.14 6.50 -11.62
C ALA A 363 -6.80 6.07 -11.00
N THR A 364 -6.82 5.17 -10.01
CA THR A 364 -5.62 4.55 -9.44
C THR A 364 -4.80 3.80 -10.50
N ARG A 365 -5.47 3.09 -11.41
CA ARG A 365 -4.85 2.43 -12.57
C ARG A 365 -4.19 3.44 -13.52
N LYS A 366 -4.82 4.59 -13.78
CA LYS A 366 -4.21 5.66 -14.59
C LYS A 366 -2.97 6.25 -13.94
N ILE A 367 -2.96 6.44 -12.61
CA ILE A 367 -1.79 6.88 -11.86
C ILE A 367 -0.66 5.85 -11.98
N SER A 368 -0.97 4.56 -11.80
CA SER A 368 -0.01 3.45 -11.98
C SER A 368 0.62 3.46 -13.39
N GLY A 369 -0.21 3.62 -14.43
CA GLY A 369 0.25 3.73 -15.82
C GLY A 369 1.08 4.98 -16.11
N ALA A 370 0.86 6.09 -15.40
CA ALA A 370 1.69 7.28 -15.51
C ALA A 370 3.11 7.01 -14.97
N PHE A 371 3.22 6.36 -13.80
CA PHE A 371 4.51 5.94 -13.27
C PHE A 371 5.20 4.91 -14.17
N TYR A 372 4.47 3.91 -14.68
CA TYR A 372 5.04 2.92 -15.60
C TYR A 372 5.70 3.57 -16.83
N ARG A 373 5.00 4.52 -17.48
CA ARG A 373 5.58 5.31 -18.58
C ARG A 373 6.79 6.14 -18.16
N ALA A 374 6.78 6.73 -16.97
CA ALA A 374 7.90 7.50 -16.47
C ALA A 374 9.14 6.62 -16.26
N LEU A 375 8.98 5.41 -15.72
CA LEU A 375 10.08 4.44 -15.57
C LEU A 375 10.69 4.08 -16.93
N ILE A 376 9.85 3.85 -17.96
CA ILE A 376 10.33 3.58 -19.33
C ILE A 376 11.07 4.80 -19.90
N THR A 377 10.46 5.99 -19.80
CA THR A 377 11.00 7.23 -20.39
C THR A 377 12.33 7.63 -19.74
N SER A 378 12.52 7.30 -18.46
CA SER A 378 13.79 7.53 -17.76
C SER A 378 14.92 6.59 -18.18
N GLY A 379 14.61 5.51 -18.92
CA GLY A 379 15.57 4.46 -19.24
C GLY A 379 15.85 3.49 -18.09
N LEU A 380 15.10 3.53 -16.98
CA LEU A 380 15.27 2.57 -15.88
C LEU A 380 14.87 1.15 -16.29
N ILE A 381 13.84 1.03 -17.14
CA ILE A 381 13.33 -0.25 -17.63
C ILE A 381 13.12 -0.21 -19.15
N HIS A 382 13.29 -1.35 -19.79
CA HIS A 382 13.14 -1.52 -21.23
C HIS A 382 12.23 -2.72 -21.55
N PRO A 383 10.93 -2.64 -21.24
CA PRO A 383 9.99 -3.72 -21.54
C PRO A 383 9.70 -3.79 -23.04
N ALA A 384 9.31 -4.97 -23.53
CA ALA A 384 8.83 -5.14 -24.91
C ALA A 384 7.47 -4.45 -25.14
N ASP A 385 6.58 -4.48 -24.14
CA ASP A 385 5.30 -3.76 -24.16
C ASP A 385 5.40 -2.49 -23.30
N THR A 386 5.21 -1.34 -23.94
CA THR A 386 5.23 -0.02 -23.29
C THR A 386 3.85 0.42 -22.79
N LEU A 387 2.79 -0.31 -23.13
CA LEU A 387 1.43 0.00 -22.69
C LEU A 387 1.17 -0.59 -21.31
N PHE A 388 0.46 0.20 -20.49
CA PHE A 388 -0.12 -0.30 -19.24
C PHE A 388 -1.40 -1.09 -19.54
N SER A 389 -1.22 -2.37 -19.85
CA SER A 389 -2.23 -3.22 -20.48
C SER A 389 -2.81 -4.29 -19.54
N ILE A 390 -2.31 -4.42 -18.30
CA ILE A 390 -2.73 -5.50 -17.41
C ILE A 390 -4.26 -5.60 -17.23
N PRO A 391 -4.91 -6.75 -17.54
CA PRO A 391 -6.34 -6.95 -17.31
C PRO A 391 -6.79 -6.74 -15.85
N ARG A 392 -8.04 -6.28 -15.64
CA ARG A 392 -8.57 -5.98 -14.29
C ARG A 392 -8.63 -7.24 -13.42
N GLU A 393 -8.91 -8.38 -14.04
CA GLU A 393 -9.03 -9.71 -13.42
C GLU A 393 -7.68 -10.19 -12.85
N MET A 394 -6.56 -9.65 -13.36
CA MET A 394 -5.21 -9.93 -12.87
C MET A 394 -4.71 -8.92 -11.83
N LEU A 395 -5.57 -8.01 -11.36
CA LEU A 395 -5.21 -7.09 -10.27
C LEU A 395 -5.52 -7.67 -8.89
N GLY A 396 -6.28 -8.77 -8.80
CA GLY A 396 -6.68 -9.36 -7.51
C GLY A 396 -7.62 -8.46 -6.71
N ILE A 397 -8.43 -7.65 -7.41
CA ILE A 397 -9.45 -6.80 -6.79
C ILE A 397 -10.80 -7.44 -7.07
N THR A 398 -11.56 -7.75 -6.02
CA THR A 398 -12.84 -8.46 -6.13
C THR A 398 -14.04 -7.59 -5.76
N ALA A 399 -15.24 -8.14 -5.89
CA ALA A 399 -16.46 -7.46 -5.48
C ALA A 399 -16.50 -7.14 -3.97
N LEU A 400 -15.75 -7.90 -3.15
CA LEU A 400 -15.59 -7.63 -1.72
C LEU A 400 -14.81 -6.34 -1.48
N ASP A 401 -13.72 -6.10 -2.22
CA ASP A 401 -12.95 -4.85 -2.13
C ASP A 401 -13.79 -3.63 -2.51
N ASP A 402 -14.63 -3.76 -3.55
CA ASP A 402 -15.58 -2.73 -3.93
C ASP A 402 -16.61 -2.46 -2.81
N ALA A 403 -17.12 -3.50 -2.13
CA ALA A 403 -18.02 -3.35 -0.99
C ALA A 403 -17.36 -2.65 0.20
N ILE A 404 -16.11 -3.02 0.53
CA ILE A 404 -15.29 -2.39 1.57
C ILE A 404 -15.08 -0.90 1.25
N GLY A 405 -14.69 -0.59 0.00
CA GLY A 405 -14.49 0.77 -0.46
C GLY A 405 -15.76 1.61 -0.36
N ARG A 406 -16.90 1.09 -0.83
CA ARG A 406 -18.21 1.75 -0.72
C ARG A 406 -18.61 2.03 0.73
N LEU A 407 -18.45 1.07 1.63
CA LEU A 407 -18.77 1.23 3.05
C LEU A 407 -17.91 2.33 3.68
N ARG A 408 -16.59 2.29 3.47
CA ARG A 408 -15.65 3.29 4.00
C ARG A 408 -15.94 4.70 3.51
N ILE A 409 -16.24 4.86 2.22
CA ILE A 409 -16.60 6.17 1.64
C ILE A 409 -17.93 6.67 2.20
N THR A 410 -18.92 5.79 2.35
CA THR A 410 -20.21 6.15 2.94
C THR A 410 -20.03 6.67 4.37
N ILE A 411 -19.21 5.97 5.16
CA ILE A 411 -18.86 6.34 6.53
C ILE A 411 -18.10 7.67 6.57
N LEU A 412 -17.11 7.86 5.70
CA LEU A 412 -16.37 9.13 5.61
C LEU A 412 -17.33 10.30 5.30
N LYS A 413 -18.21 10.13 4.31
CA LYS A 413 -19.14 11.16 3.84
C LYS A 413 -20.34 11.38 4.79
N ALA A 414 -20.51 10.53 5.80
CA ALA A 414 -21.50 10.73 6.86
C ALA A 414 -21.03 11.77 7.91
N GLY A 415 -19.73 12.05 7.97
CA GLY A 415 -19.13 12.99 8.92
C GLY A 415 -18.69 14.33 8.31
N TRP A 416 -18.05 15.14 9.14
CA TRP A 416 -17.39 16.37 8.72
C TRP A 416 -16.15 16.06 7.85
N PRO A 417 -15.83 16.86 6.81
CA PRO A 417 -16.50 18.10 6.36
C PRO A 417 -17.64 17.91 5.35
N PHE A 418 -17.97 16.67 4.96
CA PHE A 418 -19.02 16.38 3.96
C PHE A 418 -20.43 16.72 4.44
N ARG A 419 -20.65 16.70 5.75
CA ARG A 419 -21.89 17.16 6.39
C ARG A 419 -21.56 18.14 7.51
N LYS A 420 -22.37 19.21 7.62
CA LYS A 420 -22.32 20.16 8.74
C LYS A 420 -22.68 19.48 10.07
N THR A 421 -23.74 18.65 10.04
CA THR A 421 -24.14 17.81 11.17
C THR A 421 -23.77 16.37 10.86
N SER A 422 -22.89 15.79 11.68
CA SER A 422 -22.50 14.38 11.54
C SER A 422 -23.72 13.48 11.67
N ARG A 423 -23.85 12.51 10.76
CA ARG A 423 -24.83 11.41 10.86
C ARG A 423 -24.15 10.07 11.09
N LEU A 424 -22.87 10.10 11.49
CA LEU A 424 -22.09 8.87 11.61
C LEU A 424 -22.72 7.91 12.62
N ASP A 425 -23.02 8.36 13.83
CA ASP A 425 -23.58 7.49 14.87
C ASP A 425 -24.93 6.90 14.45
N SER A 426 -25.81 7.71 13.85
CA SER A 426 -27.09 7.26 13.32
C SER A 426 -26.93 6.26 12.18
N PHE A 427 -25.98 6.49 11.28
CA PHE A 427 -25.67 5.56 10.18
C PHE A 427 -25.17 4.22 10.74
N LEU A 428 -24.22 4.25 11.68
CA LEU A 428 -23.64 3.06 12.27
C LEU A 428 -24.68 2.26 13.07
N ALA A 429 -25.58 2.93 13.78
CA ALA A 429 -26.66 2.29 14.52
C ALA A 429 -27.72 1.65 13.60
N ALA A 430 -27.95 2.24 12.42
CA ALA A 430 -28.97 1.78 11.48
C ALA A 430 -28.46 0.83 10.38
N TYR A 431 -27.14 0.67 10.24
CA TYR A 431 -26.56 -0.11 9.14
C TYR A 431 -26.96 -1.59 9.24
N LYS A 432 -27.57 -2.10 8.17
CA LYS A 432 -27.93 -3.51 8.01
C LYS A 432 -27.31 -4.05 6.72
N PRO A 433 -26.38 -5.02 6.79
CA PRO A 433 -25.85 -5.68 5.61
C PRO A 433 -26.97 -6.29 4.75
N LEU A 434 -26.93 -6.06 3.44
CA LEU A 434 -27.94 -6.59 2.49
C LEU A 434 -27.45 -7.83 1.74
N SER A 435 -26.16 -8.12 1.81
CA SER A 435 -25.50 -9.23 1.13
C SER A 435 -24.36 -9.80 1.98
N VAL A 436 -23.87 -10.99 1.61
CA VAL A 436 -22.66 -11.58 2.22
C VAL A 436 -21.47 -10.64 2.09
N LEU A 437 -21.33 -9.96 0.95
CA LEU A 437 -20.24 -8.99 0.74
C LEU A 437 -20.35 -7.80 1.69
N ASP A 438 -21.57 -7.27 1.89
CA ASP A 438 -21.79 -6.16 2.83
C ASP A 438 -21.57 -6.58 4.28
N GLN A 439 -21.86 -7.84 4.62
CA GLN A 439 -21.63 -8.39 5.94
C GLN A 439 -20.13 -8.52 6.21
N LEU A 440 -19.38 -9.13 5.30
CA LEU A 440 -17.93 -9.26 5.41
C LEU A 440 -17.24 -7.89 5.43
N ALA A 441 -17.68 -6.95 4.58
CA ALA A 441 -17.16 -5.58 4.59
C ALA A 441 -17.41 -4.87 5.93
N TRP A 442 -18.58 -5.11 6.54
CA TRP A 442 -18.92 -4.57 7.86
C TRP A 442 -18.11 -5.17 8.99
N GLU A 443 -17.94 -6.50 9.00
CA GLU A 443 -17.11 -7.22 9.98
C GLU A 443 -15.62 -6.86 9.87
N TYR A 444 -15.14 -6.62 8.65
CA TYR A 444 -13.81 -6.07 8.43
C TYR A 444 -13.71 -4.63 8.97
N TRP A 445 -14.67 -3.76 8.62
CA TRP A 445 -14.65 -2.36 9.03
C TRP A 445 -14.71 -2.19 10.56
N ASN A 446 -15.51 -3.00 11.26
CA ASN A 446 -15.65 -2.93 12.72
C ASN A 446 -14.54 -3.70 13.49
N GLY A 447 -13.57 -4.28 12.78
CA GLY A 447 -12.40 -4.94 13.36
C GLY A 447 -12.66 -6.35 13.92
N LYS A 448 -13.82 -6.96 13.64
CA LYS A 448 -14.11 -8.35 14.00
C LYS A 448 -13.40 -9.37 13.10
N MET A 449 -13.02 -8.96 11.90
CA MET A 449 -12.41 -9.82 10.89
C MET A 449 -11.26 -9.09 10.21
N SER A 450 -10.17 -9.80 9.86
CA SER A 450 -9.14 -9.22 9.01
C SER A 450 -9.57 -9.25 7.53
N TRP A 451 -8.91 -8.45 6.69
CA TRP A 451 -9.15 -8.52 5.23
C TRP A 451 -8.83 -9.93 4.69
N HIS A 452 -7.75 -10.53 5.18
CA HIS A 452 -7.36 -11.89 4.80
C HIS A 452 -8.42 -12.93 5.20
N ASP A 453 -8.97 -12.84 6.41
CA ASP A 453 -10.02 -13.75 6.86
C ASP A 453 -11.31 -13.57 6.05
N ALA A 454 -11.66 -12.33 5.67
CA ALA A 454 -12.84 -12.05 4.88
C ALA A 454 -12.77 -12.69 3.48
N HIS A 455 -11.66 -12.47 2.76
CA HIS A 455 -11.42 -13.12 1.47
C HIS A 455 -11.31 -14.65 1.60
N TYR A 456 -10.64 -15.15 2.63
CA TYR A 456 -10.53 -16.60 2.84
C TYR A 456 -11.90 -17.25 3.13
N ASN A 457 -12.72 -16.65 3.98
CA ASN A 457 -14.07 -17.14 4.26
C ASN A 457 -14.95 -17.11 3.02
N LEU A 458 -14.86 -16.05 2.22
CA LEU A 458 -15.59 -15.92 0.96
C LEU A 458 -15.15 -16.99 -0.06
N SER A 459 -13.84 -17.24 -0.19
CA SER A 459 -13.28 -18.29 -1.06
C SER A 459 -13.76 -19.71 -0.66
N LYS A 460 -13.87 -19.99 0.64
CA LYS A 460 -14.41 -21.25 1.17
C LYS A 460 -15.89 -21.40 0.86
N MET A 461 -16.68 -20.33 1.05
CA MET A 461 -18.10 -20.33 0.73
C MET A 461 -18.34 -20.56 -0.77
N TYR A 462 -17.55 -19.92 -1.65
CA TYR A 462 -17.64 -20.17 -3.09
C TYR A 462 -17.23 -21.60 -3.45
N SER A 463 -16.18 -22.13 -2.82
CA SER A 463 -15.74 -23.51 -3.03
C SER A 463 -16.81 -24.54 -2.61
N SER A 464 -17.49 -24.33 -1.47
CA SER A 464 -18.57 -25.24 -1.03
C SER A 464 -19.83 -25.18 -1.89
N ARG A 465 -19.96 -24.14 -2.72
CA ARG A 465 -21.06 -23.98 -3.70
C ARG A 465 -20.60 -24.29 -5.12
N GLU A 466 -19.42 -24.89 -5.28
CA GLU A 466 -18.80 -25.22 -6.58
C GLU A 466 -18.65 -24.01 -7.52
N SER A 467 -18.66 -22.80 -6.96
CA SER A 467 -18.44 -21.55 -7.67
C SER A 467 -16.94 -21.31 -7.82
N TRP A 468 -16.27 -22.23 -8.53
CA TRP A 468 -14.82 -22.34 -8.58
C TRP A 468 -14.11 -21.10 -9.11
N GLN A 469 -14.73 -20.41 -10.09
CA GLN A 469 -14.18 -19.16 -10.63
C GLN A 469 -14.13 -18.05 -9.57
N ALA A 470 -15.23 -17.85 -8.85
CA ALA A 470 -15.29 -16.87 -7.77
C ALA A 470 -14.34 -17.25 -6.61
N ALA A 471 -14.25 -18.55 -6.29
CA ALA A 471 -13.27 -19.01 -5.30
C ALA A 471 -11.83 -18.72 -5.73
N ALA A 472 -11.49 -18.95 -7.00
CA ALA A 472 -10.17 -18.66 -7.54
C ALA A 472 -9.86 -17.15 -7.50
N GLU A 473 -10.83 -16.28 -7.78
CA GLU A 473 -10.67 -14.83 -7.68
C GLU A 473 -10.31 -14.38 -6.26
N GLU A 474 -11.00 -14.91 -5.25
CA GLU A 474 -10.74 -14.58 -3.84
C GLU A 474 -9.40 -15.15 -3.35
N TYR A 475 -9.03 -16.38 -3.73
CA TYR A 475 -7.70 -16.92 -3.43
C TYR A 475 -6.59 -16.13 -4.13
N ARG A 476 -6.82 -15.66 -5.36
CA ARG A 476 -5.87 -14.84 -6.11
C ARG A 476 -5.67 -13.48 -5.43
N ALA A 477 -6.74 -12.86 -4.93
CA ALA A 477 -6.67 -11.60 -4.18
C ALA A 477 -5.73 -11.75 -2.97
N LEU A 478 -5.90 -12.80 -2.16
CA LEU A 478 -5.02 -13.08 -1.02
C LEU A 478 -3.55 -13.25 -1.42
N LEU A 479 -3.28 -14.02 -2.46
CA LEU A 479 -1.91 -14.28 -2.91
C LEU A 479 -1.24 -13.05 -3.52
N TYR A 480 -2.02 -12.12 -4.09
CA TYR A 480 -1.48 -10.87 -4.64
C TYR A 480 -1.11 -9.84 -3.58
N ASP A 481 -1.69 -9.91 -2.38
CA ASP A 481 -1.27 -9.10 -1.22
C ASP A 481 0.01 -9.62 -0.53
N VAL A 482 0.88 -10.32 -1.28
CA VAL A 482 2.17 -10.86 -0.82
C VAL A 482 2.04 -11.93 0.29
N ALA A 483 0.99 -12.74 0.21
CA ALA A 483 0.95 -13.99 0.94
C ALA A 483 1.86 -15.02 0.24
N LEU A 484 3.09 -15.20 0.73
CA LEU A 484 3.91 -16.38 0.45
C LEU A 484 3.31 -17.62 1.17
N ASP A 485 2.06 -17.97 0.84
CA ASP A 485 1.33 -19.05 1.48
C ASP A 485 1.17 -20.23 0.51
N ALA A 486 2.01 -21.25 0.71
CA ALA A 486 1.99 -22.47 -0.10
C ALA A 486 0.63 -23.17 -0.10
N ARG A 487 -0.13 -23.10 1.01
CA ARG A 487 -1.46 -23.73 1.14
C ARG A 487 -2.49 -22.96 0.32
N LEU A 488 -2.46 -21.63 0.34
CA LEU A 488 -3.33 -20.81 -0.52
C LEU A 488 -3.02 -21.00 -2.00
N MET A 489 -1.74 -21.14 -2.38
CA MET A 489 -1.35 -21.44 -3.76
C MET A 489 -1.93 -22.76 -4.26
N VAL A 490 -1.91 -23.81 -3.42
CA VAL A 490 -2.54 -25.10 -3.73
C VAL A 490 -4.05 -24.98 -3.85
N LYS A 491 -4.71 -24.22 -2.96
CA LYS A 491 -6.16 -23.98 -3.02
C LYS A 491 -6.57 -23.22 -4.28
N LEU A 492 -5.82 -22.19 -4.66
CA LEU A 492 -6.02 -21.47 -5.93
C LEU A 492 -5.85 -22.41 -7.12
N ALA A 493 -4.77 -23.20 -7.14
CA ALA A 493 -4.53 -24.15 -8.21
C ALA A 493 -5.67 -25.18 -8.33
N ALA A 494 -6.18 -25.69 -7.21
CA ALA A 494 -7.32 -26.59 -7.21
C ALA A 494 -8.58 -25.95 -7.82
N ALA A 495 -8.92 -24.72 -7.41
CA ALA A 495 -10.05 -23.98 -7.96
C ALA A 495 -9.88 -23.70 -9.47
N LEU A 496 -8.68 -23.33 -9.91
CA LEU A 496 -8.36 -23.08 -11.32
C LEU A 496 -8.48 -24.35 -12.18
N LEU A 497 -8.13 -25.53 -11.65
CA LEU A 497 -8.28 -26.77 -12.40
C LEU A 497 -9.74 -27.10 -12.70
N GLN A 498 -10.67 -26.71 -11.83
CA GLN A 498 -12.10 -26.87 -12.05
C GLN A 498 -12.66 -25.93 -13.12
N THR A 499 -11.97 -24.82 -13.41
CA THR A 499 -12.38 -23.83 -14.44
C THR A 499 -11.54 -23.88 -15.71
N GLY A 500 -10.69 -24.90 -15.87
CA GLY A 500 -9.81 -25.03 -17.04
C GLY A 500 -8.55 -24.16 -17.01
N GLY A 501 -8.28 -23.44 -15.91
CA GLY A 501 -7.13 -22.56 -15.69
C GLY A 501 -5.78 -23.27 -15.48
N GLN A 502 -5.53 -24.38 -16.18
CA GLN A 502 -4.41 -25.29 -15.93
C GLN A 502 -3.02 -24.62 -16.03
N LYS A 503 -2.84 -23.68 -16.97
CA LYS A 503 -1.58 -22.94 -17.14
C LYS A 503 -1.26 -22.08 -15.91
N GLU A 504 -2.27 -21.39 -15.36
CA GLU A 504 -2.09 -20.59 -14.16
C GLU A 504 -1.91 -21.49 -12.92
N ALA A 505 -2.69 -22.57 -12.82
CA ALA A 505 -2.55 -23.56 -11.74
C ALA A 505 -1.11 -24.10 -11.65
N LEU A 506 -0.51 -24.49 -12.78
CA LEU A 506 0.89 -24.93 -12.83
C LEU A 506 1.87 -23.87 -12.33
N ARG A 507 1.65 -22.58 -12.64
CA ARG A 507 2.53 -21.51 -12.16
C ARG A 507 2.48 -21.41 -10.64
N TRP A 508 1.29 -21.45 -10.05
CA TRP A 508 1.12 -21.40 -8.59
C TRP A 508 1.63 -22.65 -7.89
N LEU A 509 1.41 -23.85 -8.44
CA LEU A 509 1.93 -25.10 -7.87
C LEU A 509 3.46 -25.13 -7.88
N LYS A 510 4.10 -24.66 -8.96
CA LYS A 510 5.56 -24.52 -9.00
C LYS A 510 6.06 -23.59 -7.90
N LYS A 511 5.46 -22.40 -7.74
CA LYS A 511 5.81 -21.49 -6.64
C LYS A 511 5.61 -22.15 -5.26
N SER A 512 4.48 -22.82 -5.06
CA SER A 512 4.15 -23.52 -3.80
C SER A 512 5.19 -24.59 -3.42
N ALA A 513 5.65 -25.38 -4.40
CA ALA A 513 6.61 -26.47 -4.19
C ALA A 513 8.02 -26.00 -3.76
N HIS A 514 8.30 -24.70 -3.82
CA HIS A 514 9.55 -24.08 -3.37
C HIS A 514 9.44 -23.43 -1.98
N ILE A 515 8.24 -23.30 -1.39
CA ILE A 515 8.03 -22.55 -0.14
C ILE A 515 7.92 -23.47 1.08
N GLN A 516 7.14 -24.57 1.01
CA GLN A 516 6.92 -25.52 2.12
C GLN A 516 6.83 -26.96 1.58
N ASP A 517 6.46 -27.95 2.43
CA ASP A 517 6.18 -29.35 2.06
C ASP A 517 5.52 -29.42 0.68
N GLY A 518 6.33 -29.84 -0.30
CA GLY A 518 5.97 -29.83 -1.71
C GLY A 518 5.06 -30.98 -2.09
N PHE A 519 4.70 -31.90 -1.18
CA PHE A 519 3.93 -33.10 -1.49
C PHE A 519 2.68 -32.79 -2.31
N ARG A 520 1.77 -31.96 -1.78
CA ARG A 520 0.50 -31.65 -2.43
C ARG A 520 0.70 -30.94 -3.76
N ALA A 521 1.60 -29.96 -3.80
CA ALA A 521 1.87 -29.19 -5.01
C ALA A 521 2.42 -30.10 -6.13
N ARG A 522 3.40 -30.94 -5.80
CA ARG A 522 4.03 -31.90 -6.72
C ARG A 522 3.05 -32.98 -7.17
N ALA A 523 2.26 -33.55 -6.28
CA ALA A 523 1.23 -34.52 -6.64
C ALA A 523 0.20 -33.93 -7.62
N MET A 524 -0.26 -32.70 -7.38
CA MET A 524 -1.17 -32.01 -8.33
C MET A 524 -0.50 -31.71 -9.67
N MET A 525 0.77 -31.30 -9.69
CA MET A 525 1.52 -31.15 -10.93
C MET A 525 1.65 -32.48 -11.68
N GLY A 526 1.88 -33.58 -10.97
CA GLY A 526 1.90 -34.93 -11.52
C GLY A 526 0.60 -35.26 -12.26
N LEU A 527 -0.54 -35.05 -11.59
CA LEU A 527 -1.87 -35.27 -12.20
C LEU A 527 -2.10 -34.40 -13.45
N ILE A 528 -1.70 -33.13 -13.39
CA ILE A 528 -1.79 -32.21 -14.53
C ILE A 528 -0.96 -32.72 -15.71
N TYR A 529 0.29 -33.13 -15.49
CA TYR A 529 1.16 -33.64 -16.55
C TYR A 529 0.66 -34.97 -17.10
N THR A 530 0.08 -35.84 -16.27
CA THR A 530 -0.60 -37.08 -16.72
C THR A 530 -1.72 -36.76 -17.70
N HIS A 531 -2.60 -35.80 -17.37
CA HIS A 531 -3.70 -35.40 -18.26
C HIS A 531 -3.20 -34.74 -19.56
N ARG A 532 -1.99 -34.17 -19.57
CA ARG A 532 -1.33 -33.63 -20.76
C ARG A 532 -0.54 -34.66 -21.57
N LEU A 533 -0.54 -35.93 -21.13
CA LEU A 533 0.27 -37.00 -21.72
C LEU A 533 1.79 -36.73 -21.62
N GLU A 534 2.20 -35.83 -20.73
CA GLU A 534 3.61 -35.51 -20.44
C GLU A 534 4.15 -36.49 -19.38
N PHE A 535 4.09 -37.79 -19.66
CA PHE A 535 4.27 -38.86 -18.65
C PHE A 535 5.60 -38.79 -17.89
N ASN A 536 6.72 -38.47 -18.56
CA ASN A 536 8.01 -38.36 -17.89
C ASN A 536 8.04 -37.24 -16.84
N LYS A 537 7.41 -36.09 -17.14
CA LYS A 537 7.28 -35.00 -16.15
C LYS A 537 6.33 -35.39 -15.03
N ALA A 538 5.27 -36.13 -15.34
CA ALA A 538 4.34 -36.63 -14.32
C ALA A 538 5.05 -37.57 -13.32
N ILE A 539 5.84 -38.52 -13.84
CA ILE A 539 6.68 -39.43 -13.05
C ILE A 539 7.62 -38.63 -12.14
N GLU A 540 8.38 -37.68 -12.70
CA GLU A 540 9.31 -36.83 -11.94
C GLU A 540 8.61 -36.12 -10.77
N GLN A 541 7.42 -35.55 -11.00
CA GLN A 541 6.69 -34.85 -9.95
C GLN A 541 6.14 -35.80 -8.88
N PHE A 542 5.64 -36.97 -9.26
CA PHE A 542 5.16 -37.95 -8.27
C PHE A 542 6.30 -38.57 -7.45
N GLU A 543 7.44 -38.87 -8.06
CA GLU A 543 8.64 -39.29 -7.33
C GLU A 543 9.09 -38.20 -6.35
N ALA A 544 9.11 -36.95 -6.79
CA ALA A 544 9.45 -35.83 -5.94
C ALA A 544 8.42 -35.61 -4.81
N ALA A 545 7.13 -35.90 -5.03
CA ALA A 545 6.12 -35.90 -3.98
C ALA A 545 6.38 -37.01 -2.94
N LEU A 546 6.67 -38.24 -3.40
CA LEU A 546 6.92 -39.39 -2.52
C LEU A 546 8.18 -39.26 -1.66
N LYS A 547 9.10 -38.32 -1.96
CA LYS A 547 10.19 -37.97 -1.04
C LYS A 547 9.68 -37.38 0.28
N PHE A 548 8.53 -36.69 0.25
CA PHE A 548 7.90 -36.11 1.44
C PHE A 548 6.95 -37.08 2.13
N ARG A 549 6.20 -37.88 1.35
CA ARG A 549 5.27 -38.89 1.88
C ARG A 549 5.49 -40.23 1.20
N PRO A 550 6.47 -41.02 1.68
CA PRO A 550 6.87 -42.26 1.04
C PRO A 550 5.76 -43.32 0.91
N ALA A 551 4.77 -43.29 1.79
CA ALA A 551 3.71 -44.29 1.88
C ALA A 551 2.35 -43.81 1.32
N ASP A 552 2.30 -42.67 0.61
CA ASP A 552 1.05 -42.16 0.07
C ASP A 552 0.50 -43.07 -1.05
N LYS A 553 -0.52 -43.87 -0.71
CA LYS A 553 -1.10 -44.89 -1.60
C LYS A 553 -1.63 -44.32 -2.91
N SER A 554 -2.27 -43.15 -2.88
CA SER A 554 -2.82 -42.51 -4.08
C SER A 554 -1.69 -42.13 -5.06
N THR A 555 -0.61 -41.56 -4.54
CA THR A 555 0.55 -41.18 -5.33
C THR A 555 1.32 -42.40 -5.85
N LEU A 556 1.50 -43.44 -5.03
CA LEU A 556 2.11 -44.71 -5.46
C LEU A 556 1.28 -45.38 -6.57
N TYR A 557 -0.04 -45.41 -6.44
CA TYR A 557 -0.93 -45.96 -7.47
C TYR A 557 -0.80 -45.21 -8.81
N ASN A 558 -0.85 -43.88 -8.77
CA ASN A 558 -0.68 -43.05 -9.97
C ASN A 558 0.70 -43.26 -10.62
N LEU A 559 1.76 -43.34 -9.81
CA LEU A 559 3.13 -43.57 -10.29
C LEU A 559 3.28 -44.96 -10.92
N ALA A 560 2.72 -46.01 -10.32
CA ALA A 560 2.74 -47.35 -10.90
C ALA A 560 2.01 -47.41 -12.25
N GLY A 561 0.85 -46.75 -12.37
CA GLY A 561 0.09 -46.64 -13.61
C GLY A 561 0.88 -45.92 -14.71
N LEU A 562 1.59 -44.84 -14.37
CA LEU A 562 2.45 -44.12 -15.29
C LEU A 562 3.65 -44.95 -15.75
N TYR A 563 4.30 -45.68 -14.84
CA TYR A 563 5.41 -46.57 -15.19
C TYR A 563 4.98 -47.66 -16.17
N ARG A 564 3.78 -48.21 -16.00
CA ARG A 564 3.16 -49.13 -16.95
C ARG A 564 2.89 -48.46 -18.32
N GLN A 565 2.37 -47.23 -18.33
CA GLN A 565 2.13 -46.49 -19.58
C GLN A 565 3.40 -46.23 -20.39
N VAL A 566 4.53 -45.96 -19.73
CA VAL A 566 5.83 -45.76 -20.41
C VAL A 566 6.59 -47.07 -20.66
N GLY A 567 5.97 -48.23 -20.40
CA GLY A 567 6.55 -49.56 -20.65
C GLY A 567 7.54 -50.06 -19.60
N ASN A 568 7.73 -49.35 -18.49
CA ASN A 568 8.63 -49.74 -17.40
C ASN A 568 7.90 -50.63 -16.39
N MET A 569 7.71 -51.90 -16.76
CA MET A 569 6.97 -52.88 -15.96
C MET A 569 7.67 -53.25 -14.65
N ASP A 570 9.00 -53.15 -14.59
CA ASP A 570 9.78 -53.50 -13.40
C ASP A 570 9.59 -52.46 -12.30
N LYS A 571 9.75 -51.17 -12.62
CA LYS A 571 9.45 -50.09 -11.66
C LYS A 571 7.98 -50.08 -11.27
N SER A 572 7.06 -50.37 -12.19
CA SER A 572 5.63 -50.49 -11.85
C SER A 572 5.39 -51.55 -10.77
N ARG A 573 5.98 -52.75 -10.92
CA ARG A 573 5.88 -53.83 -9.93
C ARG A 573 6.50 -53.44 -8.59
N GLU A 574 7.68 -52.81 -8.61
CA GLU A 574 8.35 -52.31 -7.39
C GLU A 574 7.45 -51.36 -6.60
N ILE A 575 6.85 -50.38 -7.26
CA ILE A 575 5.95 -49.41 -6.62
C ILE A 575 4.69 -50.08 -6.07
N ILE A 576 4.12 -51.06 -6.77
CA ILE A 576 2.97 -51.84 -6.29
C ILE A 576 3.33 -52.64 -5.02
N GLU A 577 4.50 -53.28 -5.00
CA GLU A 577 4.95 -54.02 -3.81
C GLU A 577 5.21 -53.12 -2.61
N ARG A 578 5.79 -51.94 -2.84
CA ARG A 578 5.93 -50.90 -1.81
C ARG A 578 4.58 -50.46 -1.25
N MET A 579 3.57 -50.27 -2.11
CA MET A 579 2.22 -49.93 -1.69
C MET A 579 1.55 -51.02 -0.83
N LYS A 580 1.88 -52.31 -1.05
CA LYS A 580 1.37 -53.45 -0.28
C LYS A 580 2.03 -53.60 1.08
N LYS A 581 3.36 -53.46 1.17
CA LYS A 581 4.13 -53.63 2.42
C LYS A 581 3.72 -52.68 3.54
N ASP A 582 3.34 -51.44 3.20
CA ASP A 582 2.90 -50.45 4.19
C ASP A 582 1.43 -50.64 4.61
N GLY A 583 0.68 -51.55 3.95
CA GLY A 583 -0.70 -51.89 4.30
C GLY A 583 -0.85 -52.97 5.38
N SER A 584 0.24 -53.67 5.72
CA SER A 584 0.28 -54.80 6.65
C SER A 584 0.75 -54.45 8.07
N ALA A 585 0.90 -53.15 8.39
CA ALA A 585 1.42 -52.67 9.68
C ALA A 585 0.36 -51.99 10.59
N ASN A 586 -0.93 -52.14 10.29
CA ASN A 586 -2.04 -51.67 11.14
C ASN A 586 -2.91 -52.82 11.62
#